data_AF-A0A927G8A6-F1
#
_entry.id   AF-A0A927G8A6-F1
#
_cell.length_a   1.000
_cell.length_b   1.000
_cell.length_c   1.000
_cell.angle_alpha   90.00
_cell.angle_beta   90.00
_cell.angle_gamma   90.00
#
_symmetry.space_group_name_H-M   'P 1'
#
loop_
_entity.id
_entity.type
_entity.pdbx_description
1 polymer ?
#
loop_
_entity_poly.entity_id
_entity_poly.type
_entity_poly.pdbx_seq_one_letter_code
_entity_poly.pdbx_strand_id
1 'polypeptide(L)'
;MYDDVDWHSGGEGLPADVGPGGAATHIGVFLAWAVLEGHASADLLRDATDEVVGLRARAATGARLVLARGGALTDADLDDDAAAFAAAYYTGDEDDPDGAGLYLEDYVDAASPDAGDPEDVYRVPDTWETYDLVGPLISARFSQWEDEGRPAVLRQRG
;
A
#
# COMPACT_ATOMS: atom_id res chain seq x y z
N MET A 1 -5.60 11.67 1.13
CA MET A 1 -6.11 10.30 0.97
C MET A 1 -5.44 9.71 -0.25
N TYR A 2 -4.87 8.52 -0.12
CA TYR A 2 -4.02 7.90 -1.13
C TYR A 2 -4.74 6.76 -1.86
N ASP A 3 -5.58 6.00 -1.14
CA ASP A 3 -6.36 4.91 -1.73
C ASP A 3 -7.60 4.63 -0.88
N ASP A 4 -8.61 4.02 -1.49
CA ASP A 4 -9.85 3.59 -0.85
C ASP A 4 -10.46 2.37 -1.57
N VAL A 5 -10.78 1.33 -0.82
CA VAL A 5 -11.50 0.13 -1.31
C VAL A 5 -12.77 0.51 -2.11
N ASP A 6 -13.48 1.57 -1.72
CA ASP A 6 -14.70 2.00 -2.39
C ASP A 6 -14.44 2.56 -3.80
N TRP A 7 -13.26 3.13 -4.06
CA TRP A 7 -12.86 3.59 -5.40
C TRP A 7 -12.82 2.44 -6.40
N HIS A 8 -12.41 1.27 -5.93
CA HIS A 8 -12.31 0.05 -6.73
C HIS A 8 -13.66 -0.67 -6.86
N SER A 9 -14.47 -0.60 -5.81
CA SER A 9 -15.76 -1.31 -5.71
C SER A 9 -16.87 -0.73 -6.60
N GLY A 10 -16.77 0.53 -6.99
CA GLY A 10 -17.77 1.24 -7.81
C GLY A 10 -17.43 1.46 -9.28
N GLY A 11 -16.23 1.06 -9.73
CA GLY A 11 -15.69 1.35 -11.07
C GLY A 11 -15.50 0.13 -11.99
N GLU A 12 -15.12 0.38 -13.25
CA GLU A 12 -14.69 -0.63 -14.22
C GLU A 12 -13.27 -1.12 -13.85
N GLY A 13 -13.14 -2.08 -12.95
CA GLY A 13 -11.80 -2.64 -12.66
C GLY A 13 -11.71 -3.71 -11.59
N LEU A 14 -12.57 -3.68 -10.56
CA LEU A 14 -12.60 -4.75 -9.56
C LEU A 14 -13.40 -5.95 -10.08
N PRO A 15 -12.80 -7.14 -10.22
CA PRO A 15 -13.53 -8.31 -10.67
C PRO A 15 -14.62 -8.69 -9.66
N ALA A 16 -15.84 -8.94 -10.15
CA ALA A 16 -17.00 -9.22 -9.30
C ALA A 16 -16.83 -10.48 -8.43
N ASP A 17 -15.93 -11.39 -8.81
CA ASP A 17 -15.58 -12.61 -8.08
C ASP A 17 -14.59 -12.38 -6.92
N VAL A 18 -13.83 -11.28 -6.95
CA VAL A 18 -12.78 -10.96 -5.98
C VAL A 18 -13.32 -10.15 -4.79
N GLY A 19 -14.28 -9.26 -5.06
CA GLY A 19 -14.92 -8.42 -4.04
C GLY A 19 -13.94 -7.47 -3.31
N PRO A 20 -14.40 -6.77 -2.26
CA PRO A 20 -13.62 -5.72 -1.58
C PRO A 20 -12.30 -6.20 -0.96
N GLY A 21 -12.16 -7.50 -0.71
CA GLY A 21 -10.94 -8.09 -0.17
C GLY A 21 -9.74 -7.94 -1.10
N GLY A 22 -9.92 -8.07 -2.42
CA GLY A 22 -8.81 -7.90 -3.37
C GLY A 22 -8.31 -6.47 -3.46
N ALA A 23 -9.23 -5.50 -3.43
CA ALA A 23 -8.87 -4.08 -3.36
C ALA A 23 -8.22 -3.69 -2.02
N ALA A 24 -8.50 -4.42 -0.94
CA ALA A 24 -7.87 -4.16 0.36
C ALA A 24 -6.44 -4.71 0.46
N THR A 25 -6.04 -5.67 -0.41
CA THR A 25 -4.74 -6.35 -0.29
C THR A 25 -3.57 -5.39 -0.48
N HIS A 26 -3.51 -4.67 -1.61
CA HIS A 26 -2.38 -3.77 -1.89
C HIS A 26 -2.35 -2.59 -0.92
N ILE A 27 -3.50 -2.02 -0.56
CA ILE A 27 -3.60 -0.98 0.47
C ILE A 27 -3.07 -1.51 1.81
N GLY A 28 -3.48 -2.72 2.17
CA GLY A 28 -3.12 -3.39 3.40
C GLY A 28 -1.63 -3.69 3.51
N VAL A 29 -1.00 -4.12 2.41
CA VAL A 29 0.45 -4.37 2.37
C VAL A 29 1.24 -3.11 2.69
N PHE A 30 0.87 -1.96 2.10
CA PHE A 30 1.52 -0.69 2.38
C PHE A 30 1.34 -0.25 3.85
N LEU A 31 0.11 -0.34 4.36
CA LEU A 31 -0.18 0.01 5.74
C LEU A 31 0.53 -0.93 6.74
N ALA A 32 0.66 -2.21 6.40
CA ALA A 32 1.40 -3.17 7.20
C ALA A 32 2.89 -2.83 7.25
N TRP A 33 3.48 -2.39 6.13
CA TRP A 33 4.86 -1.91 6.11
C TRP A 33 5.01 -0.71 7.05
N ALA A 34 4.10 0.27 6.96
CA ALA A 34 4.16 1.44 7.82
C ALA A 34 4.09 1.07 9.31
N VAL A 35 3.21 0.16 9.71
CA VAL A 35 3.10 -0.29 11.11
C VAL A 35 4.34 -1.06 11.59
N LEU A 36 4.90 -1.91 10.74
CA LEU A 36 6.00 -2.80 11.10
C LEU A 36 7.36 -2.10 11.11
N GLU A 37 7.58 -1.15 10.20
CA GLU A 37 8.81 -0.35 10.14
C GLU A 37 8.76 0.91 11.03
N GLY A 38 7.62 1.16 11.70
CA GLY A 38 7.50 2.23 12.69
C GLY A 38 7.09 3.59 12.14
N HIS A 39 6.49 3.59 10.95
CA HIS A 39 5.98 4.75 10.20
C HIS A 39 4.48 4.99 10.33
N ALA A 40 3.78 4.21 11.15
CA ALA A 40 2.38 4.41 11.47
C ALA A 40 2.18 5.65 12.37
N SER A 41 1.13 6.43 12.12
CA SER A 41 0.79 7.57 12.95
C SER A 41 0.46 7.16 14.39
N ALA A 42 0.67 8.07 15.34
CA ALA A 42 0.29 7.84 16.73
C ALA A 42 -1.23 7.66 16.90
N ASP A 43 -2.03 8.21 15.99
CA ASP A 43 -3.48 8.08 16.00
C ASP A 43 -3.93 6.70 15.53
N LEU A 44 -3.36 6.19 14.45
CA LEU A 44 -3.56 4.82 14.01
C LEU A 44 -3.22 3.82 15.12
N LEU A 45 -2.04 3.97 15.74
CA LEU A 45 -1.56 3.07 16.79
C LEU A 45 -2.45 3.07 18.04
N ARG A 46 -3.13 4.20 18.33
CA ARG A 46 -4.05 4.31 19.47
C ARG A 46 -5.42 3.71 19.13
N ASP A 47 -5.96 4.08 17.98
CA ASP A 47 -7.34 3.81 17.61
C ASP A 47 -7.54 2.38 17.07
N ALA A 48 -6.47 1.72 16.59
CA ALA A 48 -6.45 0.34 16.11
C ALA A 48 -5.52 -0.56 16.92
N THR A 49 -5.47 -0.38 18.25
CA THR A 49 -4.50 -1.06 19.13
C THR A 49 -4.53 -2.59 18.94
N ASP A 50 -5.72 -3.21 18.94
CA ASP A 50 -5.86 -4.66 18.87
C ASP A 50 -5.48 -5.20 17.48
N GLU A 51 -5.88 -4.49 16.42
CA GLU A 51 -5.52 -4.83 15.04
C GLU A 51 -4.01 -4.71 14.80
N VAL A 52 -3.38 -3.67 15.33
CA VAL A 52 -1.92 -3.46 15.26
C VAL A 52 -1.18 -4.57 16.03
N VAL A 53 -1.67 -4.98 17.19
CA VAL A 53 -1.10 -6.12 17.94
C VAL A 53 -1.22 -7.40 17.11
N GLY A 54 -2.40 -7.66 16.51
CA GLY A 54 -2.62 -8.80 15.65
C GLY A 54 -1.69 -8.80 14.42
N LEU A 55 -1.51 -7.63 13.80
CA LEU A 55 -0.62 -7.46 12.65
C LEU A 55 0.84 -7.73 13.01
N ARG A 56 1.34 -7.15 14.12
CA ARG A 56 2.71 -7.38 14.62
C ARG A 56 2.96 -8.84 14.98
N ALA A 57 1.94 -9.54 15.46
CA ALA A 57 1.99 -10.97 15.76
C ALA A 57 1.80 -11.86 14.52
N ARG A 58 1.61 -11.27 13.34
CA ARG A 58 1.23 -11.96 12.10
C ARG A 58 -0.06 -12.79 12.21
N ALA A 59 -0.93 -12.46 13.16
CA ALA A 59 -2.23 -13.09 13.39
C ALA A 59 -3.37 -12.49 12.54
N ALA A 60 -3.15 -11.28 12.01
CA ALA A 60 -4.01 -10.59 11.05
C ALA A 60 -3.14 -10.02 9.93
N THR A 61 -3.71 -9.84 8.74
CA THR A 61 -3.05 -9.20 7.60
C THR A 61 -3.33 -7.70 7.58
N GLY A 62 -2.56 -6.96 6.77
CA GLY A 62 -2.78 -5.54 6.55
C GLY A 62 -4.15 -5.24 5.93
N ALA A 63 -4.62 -6.07 5.00
CA ALA A 63 -5.94 -5.89 4.38
C ALA A 63 -7.06 -5.94 5.43
N ARG A 64 -6.92 -6.81 6.43
CA ARG A 64 -7.87 -6.90 7.54
C ARG A 64 -7.86 -5.64 8.42
N LEU A 65 -6.69 -5.04 8.65
CA LEU A 65 -6.57 -3.76 9.34
C LEU A 65 -7.28 -2.64 8.54
N VAL A 66 -7.02 -2.54 7.24
CA VAL A 66 -7.65 -1.56 6.34
C VAL A 66 -9.17 -1.70 6.37
N LEU A 67 -9.70 -2.91 6.21
CA LEU A 67 -11.15 -3.15 6.22
C LEU A 67 -11.79 -2.85 7.57
N ALA A 68 -11.12 -3.15 8.69
CA ALA A 68 -11.61 -2.80 10.03
C ALA A 68 -11.70 -1.28 10.25
N ARG A 69 -10.96 -0.51 9.45
CA ARG A 69 -10.81 0.95 9.53
C ARG A 69 -11.60 1.71 8.47
N GLY A 70 -12.42 1.01 7.67
CA GLY A 70 -13.27 1.64 6.66
C GLY A 70 -12.67 1.68 5.26
N GLY A 71 -11.56 0.99 5.00
CA GLY A 71 -11.10 0.72 3.64
C GLY A 71 -10.10 1.73 3.04
N ALA A 72 -9.86 2.86 3.68
CA ALA A 72 -9.02 3.92 3.15
C ALA A 72 -7.59 3.92 3.73
N LEU A 73 -6.63 4.36 2.91
CA LEU A 73 -5.30 4.78 3.32
C LEU A 73 -5.18 6.30 3.20
N THR A 74 -4.87 6.95 4.32
CA THR A 74 -4.79 8.41 4.42
C THR A 74 -3.47 8.86 5.04
N ASP A 75 -3.19 10.15 4.92
CA ASP A 75 -2.08 10.83 5.61
C ASP A 75 -2.21 10.70 7.13
N ALA A 76 -3.43 10.64 7.66
CA ALA A 76 -3.67 10.42 9.09
C ALA A 76 -3.24 9.04 9.59
N ASP A 77 -3.01 8.06 8.71
CA ASP A 77 -2.55 6.72 9.08
C ASP A 77 -1.02 6.63 9.21
N LEU A 78 -0.29 7.63 8.70
CA LEU A 78 1.16 7.64 8.54
C LEU A 78 1.81 8.75 9.39
N ASP A 79 3.10 8.58 9.71
CA ASP A 79 3.92 9.71 10.16
C ASP A 79 4.24 10.67 8.99
N ASP A 80 4.82 11.83 9.30
CA ASP A 80 5.09 12.88 8.30
C ASP A 80 6.00 12.39 7.16
N ASP A 81 6.97 11.53 7.47
CA ASP A 81 7.95 11.04 6.48
C ASP A 81 7.31 10.01 5.55
N ALA A 82 6.54 9.05 6.08
CA ALA A 82 5.84 8.07 5.28
C ALA A 82 4.65 8.68 4.53
N ALA A 83 4.00 9.72 5.05
CA ALA A 83 2.99 10.47 4.30
C ALA A 83 3.59 11.18 3.08
N ALA A 84 4.76 11.80 3.24
CA ALA A 84 5.48 12.41 2.11
C ALA A 84 5.97 11.36 1.10
N PHE A 85 6.46 10.22 1.58
CA PHE A 85 6.85 9.11 0.73
C PHE A 85 5.64 8.50 -0.02
N ALA A 86 4.51 8.30 0.66
CA ALA A 86 3.28 7.81 0.03
C ALA A 86 2.82 8.74 -1.09
N ALA A 87 2.89 10.06 -0.91
CA ALA A 87 2.61 10.99 -2.00
C ALA A 87 3.53 10.77 -3.21
N ALA A 88 4.84 10.57 -2.98
CA ALA A 88 5.82 10.41 -4.06
C ALA A 88 5.81 9.04 -4.76
N TYR A 89 5.51 7.97 -4.02
CA TYR A 89 5.64 6.58 -4.46
C TYR A 89 4.29 5.90 -4.74
N TYR A 90 3.27 6.21 -3.93
CA TYR A 90 1.93 5.65 -4.08
C TYR A 90 1.11 6.44 -5.08
N THR A 91 1.05 7.77 -4.93
CA THR A 91 0.24 8.65 -5.79
C THR A 91 1.00 9.10 -7.03
N GLY A 92 2.21 9.63 -6.85
CA GLY A 92 2.98 10.26 -7.92
C GLY A 92 2.53 11.70 -8.22
N ASP A 93 2.59 12.10 -9.49
CA ASP A 93 2.15 13.42 -9.98
C ASP A 93 0.86 13.28 -10.79
N GLU A 94 -0.25 13.70 -10.19
CA GLU A 94 -1.58 13.63 -10.82
C GLU A 94 -1.75 14.59 -12.01
N ASP A 95 -0.88 15.61 -12.12
CA ASP A 95 -0.90 16.56 -13.24
C ASP A 95 -0.08 16.04 -14.45
N ASP A 96 0.71 14.99 -14.28
CA ASP A 96 1.52 14.34 -15.31
C ASP A 96 0.89 12.99 -15.73
N PRO A 97 0.47 12.79 -16.99
CA PRO A 97 -0.07 11.52 -17.44
C PRO A 97 0.93 10.35 -17.37
N ASP A 98 2.24 10.65 -17.35
CA ASP A 98 3.31 9.67 -17.11
C ASP A 98 3.80 9.73 -15.64
N GLY A 99 3.05 10.41 -14.77
CA GLY A 99 3.39 10.73 -13.39
C GLY A 99 2.90 9.75 -12.34
N ALA A 100 2.19 8.68 -12.73
CA ALA A 100 1.63 7.71 -11.80
C ALA A 100 2.69 7.15 -10.82
N GLY A 101 2.29 6.96 -9.57
CA GLY A 101 3.12 6.35 -8.55
C GLY A 101 3.56 4.93 -8.94
N LEU A 102 4.80 4.57 -8.56
CA LEU A 102 5.40 3.28 -8.87
C LEU A 102 4.86 2.12 -8.02
N TYR A 103 4.12 2.41 -6.94
CA TYR A 103 3.76 1.38 -5.96
C TYR A 103 2.99 0.20 -6.57
N LEU A 104 1.98 0.46 -7.39
CA LEU A 104 1.16 -0.62 -7.96
C LEU A 104 1.95 -1.48 -8.96
N GLU A 105 2.85 -0.87 -9.75
CA GLU A 105 3.77 -1.58 -10.65
C GLU A 105 4.69 -2.51 -9.84
N ASP A 106 5.40 -1.94 -8.86
CA ASP A 106 6.30 -2.70 -7.97
C ASP A 106 5.56 -3.82 -7.21
N TYR A 107 4.34 -3.57 -6.76
CA TYR A 107 3.50 -4.54 -6.06
C TYR A 107 3.13 -5.72 -6.95
N VAL A 108 2.65 -5.46 -8.18
CA VAL A 108 2.28 -6.51 -9.13
C VAL A 108 3.52 -7.30 -9.56
N ASP A 109 4.62 -6.62 -9.90
CA ASP A 109 5.86 -7.26 -10.33
C ASP A 109 6.43 -8.19 -9.26
N ALA A 110 6.33 -7.80 -7.98
CA ALA A 110 6.83 -8.61 -6.87
C ALA A 110 5.88 -9.75 -6.47
N ALA A 111 4.57 -9.49 -6.41
CA ALA A 111 3.60 -10.44 -5.87
C ALA A 111 2.93 -11.33 -6.93
N SER A 112 2.97 -10.93 -8.20
CA SER A 112 2.41 -11.65 -9.34
C SER A 112 3.26 -11.43 -10.60
N PRO A 113 4.51 -11.93 -10.65
CA PRO A 113 5.45 -11.66 -11.75
C PRO A 113 5.01 -12.22 -13.12
N ASP A 114 4.06 -13.15 -13.13
CA ASP A 114 3.44 -13.68 -14.35
C ASP A 114 2.15 -12.92 -14.74
N ALA A 115 1.83 -11.82 -14.05
CA ALA A 115 0.70 -10.96 -14.35
C ALA A 115 0.85 -10.32 -15.74
N GLY A 116 -0.28 -10.15 -16.41
CA GLY A 116 -0.35 -9.51 -17.72
C GLY A 116 -1.57 -8.61 -17.91
N ASP A 117 -2.53 -8.67 -16.98
CA ASP A 117 -3.77 -7.92 -17.04
C ASP A 117 -3.81 -6.88 -15.90
N PRO A 118 -4.36 -5.66 -16.14
CA PRO A 118 -4.48 -4.64 -15.09
C PRO A 118 -5.27 -5.09 -13.85
N GLU A 119 -6.17 -6.07 -13.98
CA GLU A 119 -6.96 -6.62 -12.85
C GLU A 119 -6.13 -7.51 -11.91
N ASP A 120 -4.93 -7.93 -12.32
CA ASP A 120 -4.09 -8.85 -11.52
C ASP A 120 -3.70 -8.25 -10.17
N VAL A 121 -3.65 -6.91 -10.06
CA VAL A 121 -3.46 -6.19 -8.79
C VAL A 121 -4.45 -6.63 -7.70
N TYR A 122 -5.71 -6.92 -8.08
CA TYR A 122 -6.75 -7.33 -7.14
C TYR A 122 -6.76 -8.83 -6.87
N ARG A 123 -6.06 -9.62 -7.69
CA ARG A 123 -6.04 -11.09 -7.59
C ARG A 123 -4.91 -11.61 -6.71
N VAL A 124 -3.98 -10.74 -6.34
CA VAL A 124 -2.91 -11.07 -5.38
C VAL A 124 -3.52 -11.52 -4.04
N PRO A 125 -3.11 -12.67 -3.49
CA PRO A 125 -3.69 -13.22 -2.28
C PRO A 125 -3.32 -12.39 -1.04
N ASP A 126 -4.29 -12.17 -0.13
CA ASP A 126 -4.06 -11.53 1.16
C ASP A 126 -3.35 -12.49 2.14
N THR A 127 -2.02 -12.49 2.10
CA THR A 127 -1.18 -13.38 2.91
C THR A 127 0.09 -12.69 3.39
N TRP A 128 0.74 -13.27 4.41
CA TRP A 128 2.07 -12.83 4.83
C TRP A 128 3.16 -13.13 3.81
N GLU A 129 2.97 -14.11 2.91
CA GLU A 129 3.90 -14.35 1.80
C GLU A 129 3.92 -13.16 0.83
N THR A 130 2.75 -12.61 0.52
CA THR A 130 2.62 -11.36 -0.25
C THR A 130 3.34 -10.21 0.44
N TYR A 131 3.13 -10.04 1.75
CA TYR A 131 3.85 -9.01 2.50
C TYR A 131 5.37 -9.23 2.49
N ASP A 132 5.83 -10.47 2.67
CA ASP A 132 7.26 -10.80 2.72
C ASP A 132 7.95 -10.57 1.35
N LEU A 133 7.19 -10.55 0.24
CA LEU A 133 7.67 -10.15 -1.09
C LEU A 133 7.71 -8.63 -1.26
N VAL A 134 6.65 -7.92 -0.87
CA VAL A 134 6.48 -6.49 -1.19
C VAL A 134 7.01 -5.55 -0.10
N GLY A 135 6.84 -5.86 1.18
CA GLY A 135 7.27 -5.01 2.30
C GLY A 135 8.76 -4.62 2.26
N PRO A 136 9.68 -5.55 1.97
CA PRO A 136 11.10 -5.22 1.78
C PRO A 136 11.35 -4.31 0.56
N LEU A 137 10.55 -4.44 -0.51
CA LEU A 137 10.64 -3.56 -1.68
C LEU A 137 10.21 -2.13 -1.33
N ILE A 138 9.12 -1.96 -0.57
CA ILE A 138 8.69 -0.64 -0.08
C ILE A 138 9.81 0.01 0.76
N SER A 139 10.45 -0.77 1.65
CA SER A 139 11.59 -0.29 2.46
C SER A 139 12.77 0.15 1.60
N ALA A 140 13.07 -0.58 0.53
CA ALA A 140 14.11 -0.23 -0.43
C ALA A 140 13.77 1.07 -1.19
N ARG A 141 12.50 1.25 -1.59
CA ARG A 141 12.01 2.47 -2.24
C ARG A 141 11.99 3.68 -1.30
N PHE A 142 11.63 3.48 -0.04
CA PHE A 142 11.72 4.52 0.99
C PHE A 142 13.17 5.00 1.14
N SER A 143 14.11 4.06 1.26
CA SER A 143 15.54 4.37 1.36
C SER A 143 16.05 5.09 0.10
N GLN A 144 15.63 4.65 -1.10
CA GLN A 144 15.95 5.32 -2.36
C GLN A 144 15.44 6.77 -2.36
N TRP A 145 14.18 6.98 -1.95
CA TRP A 145 13.56 8.30 -1.89
C TRP A 145 14.30 9.24 -0.93
N GLU A 146 14.72 8.75 0.24
CA GLU A 146 15.56 9.53 1.15
C GLU A 146 16.91 9.89 0.54
N ASP A 147 17.61 8.92 -0.07
CA ASP A 147 18.91 9.10 -0.71
C ASP A 147 18.86 10.11 -1.88
N GLU A 148 17.74 10.18 -2.59
CA GLU A 148 17.51 11.10 -3.71
C GLU A 148 17.05 12.49 -3.26
N GLY A 149 17.01 12.75 -1.94
CA GLY A 149 16.67 14.05 -1.38
C GLY A 149 15.16 14.29 -1.30
N ARG A 150 14.38 13.23 -1.13
CA ARG A 150 12.92 13.25 -0.96
C ARG A 150 12.20 13.94 -2.13
N PRO A 151 12.38 13.45 -3.37
CA PRO A 151 11.72 14.02 -4.54
C PRO A 151 10.19 13.95 -4.40
N ALA A 152 9.50 14.88 -5.05
CA ALA A 152 8.03 14.92 -5.07
C ALA A 152 7.41 13.70 -5.77
N VAL A 153 8.15 13.08 -6.70
CA VAL A 153 7.77 11.84 -7.40
C VAL A 153 8.97 10.91 -7.39
N LEU A 154 8.78 9.68 -6.92
CA LEU A 154 9.81 8.66 -6.99
C LEU A 154 9.77 8.00 -8.37
N ARG A 155 10.94 7.86 -9.01
CA ARG A 155 11.08 7.25 -10.33
C ARG A 155 12.02 6.03 -10.25
N GLN A 156 11.93 5.15 -11.25
CA GLN A 156 12.85 4.01 -11.37
C GLN A 156 14.30 4.53 -11.42
N ARG A 157 15.22 3.84 -10.74
CA ARG A 157 16.64 4.12 -10.90
C ARG A 157 17.07 3.69 -12.30
N GLY A 158 17.64 4.62 -13.06
CA GLY A 158 18.25 4.36 -14.37
C GLY A 158 19.59 3.66 -14.30
#